data_AF-G3JUK8-F1
#
_entry.id   AF-G3JUK8-F1
#
_cell.length_a   1.000
_cell.length_b   1.000
_cell.length_c   1.000
_cell.angle_alpha   90.00
_cell.angle_beta   90.00
_cell.angle_gamma   90.00
#
_symmetry.space_group_name_H-M   'P 1'
#
loop_
_entity.id
_entity.type
_entity.pdbx_description
1 polymer ?
#
loop_
_entity_poly.entity_id
_entity_poly.type
_entity_poly.pdbx_seq_one_letter_code
_entity_poly.pdbx_strand_id
1 'polypeptide(L)'
;MLLIESVDLWSLSGLIGCEHLNNAVFDSDNLSSWTSSLLFAIQYAIYRCDRFRLSPSDVSICVLDPADFPRGQFMRDMTLIRAYREHIVTTLAQLEQAGLYELYPQCADAHGKKQWTNRVLDLRALWSIRKPTTTMAETETALRIAKKCFPRFGAADMALMLLAFRNRPLKGAGLEDSGFAEDHAASQYGPVEVNRYRALLVKAEEIRKDDNGLFSDEDLLRKIYLCAEDE
;
A
#
# COMPACT_ATOMS: atom_id res chain seq x y z
N MET A 1 16.84 -5.42 -1.15
CA MET A 1 16.01 -4.23 -1.40
C MET A 1 14.80 -4.67 -2.19
N LEU A 2 13.61 -4.27 -1.77
CA LEU A 2 12.35 -4.59 -2.42
C LEU A 2 11.82 -3.38 -3.19
N LEU A 3 11.23 -3.62 -4.36
CA LEU A 3 10.62 -2.60 -5.19
C LEU A 3 9.10 -2.72 -5.11
N ILE A 4 8.44 -1.62 -4.79
CA ILE A 4 6.98 -1.47 -4.86
C ILE A 4 6.70 -0.45 -5.94
N GLU A 5 5.86 -0.80 -6.90
CA GLU A 5 5.32 0.14 -7.87
C GLU A 5 4.22 0.97 -7.21
N SER A 6 4.36 2.29 -7.22
CA SER A 6 3.26 3.20 -6.89
C SER A 6 2.17 3.09 -7.95
N VAL A 7 0.92 3.13 -7.49
CA VAL A 7 -0.26 3.02 -8.34
C VAL A 7 -0.43 4.33 -9.09
N ASP A 8 0.03 4.39 -10.34
CA ASP A 8 -0.26 5.51 -11.24
C ASP A 8 -1.77 5.54 -11.56
N LEU A 9 -2.44 6.58 -11.08
CA LEU A 9 -3.90 6.76 -11.17
C LEU A 9 -4.35 7.73 -12.28
N TRP A 10 -3.52 7.95 -13.30
CA TRP A 10 -3.90 8.81 -14.44
C TRP A 10 -3.52 8.20 -15.79
N SER A 11 -4.24 7.15 -16.21
CA SER A 11 -4.47 6.85 -17.63
C SER A 11 -5.58 5.80 -17.84
N LEU A 12 -6.85 6.23 -17.74
CA LEU A 12 -7.98 5.49 -18.32
C LEU A 12 -8.43 6.11 -19.66
N SER A 13 -7.47 6.51 -20.49
CA SER A 13 -7.71 6.84 -21.90
C SER A 13 -6.41 6.68 -22.70
N GLY A 14 -6.12 5.45 -23.11
CA GLY A 14 -5.09 5.14 -24.10
C GLY A 14 -3.83 4.48 -23.53
N LEU A 15 -3.63 3.21 -23.90
CA LEU A 15 -2.39 2.42 -23.78
C LEU A 15 -1.98 1.97 -22.37
N ILE A 16 -2.70 0.98 -21.84
CA ILE A 16 -2.08 -0.30 -21.50
C ILE A 16 -2.90 -1.36 -22.24
N GLY A 17 -2.46 -1.71 -23.46
CA GLY A 17 -3.06 -2.79 -24.23
C GLY A 17 -2.74 -4.13 -23.58
N CYS A 18 -3.61 -4.60 -22.69
CA CYS A 18 -3.69 -6.02 -22.35
C CYS A 18 -4.72 -6.72 -23.27
N GLU A 19 -4.50 -6.65 -24.58
CA GLU A 19 -5.18 -7.46 -25.60
C GLU A 19 -4.24 -8.56 -26.13
N HIS A 20 -3.47 -9.22 -25.27
CA HIS A 20 -2.57 -10.33 -25.68
C HIS A 20 -2.72 -11.63 -24.86
N LEU A 21 -3.80 -11.77 -24.07
CA LEU A 21 -4.12 -13.06 -23.44
C LEU A 21 -5.30 -13.77 -24.11
N ASN A 22 -5.30 -13.80 -25.45
CA ASN A 22 -6.04 -14.82 -26.19
C ASN A 22 -5.03 -15.75 -26.88
N ASN A 23 -5.04 -17.01 -26.42
CA ASN A 23 -4.45 -18.20 -27.02
C ASN A 23 -2.94 -18.47 -26.84
N ALA A 24 -2.71 -19.46 -25.98
CA ALA A 24 -1.88 -20.64 -26.18
C ALA A 24 -0.35 -20.48 -26.24
N VAL A 25 0.28 -21.46 -25.58
CA VAL A 25 1.70 -21.80 -25.59
C VAL A 25 2.53 -21.01 -24.57
N PHE A 26 2.70 -21.64 -23.40
CA PHE A 26 3.81 -21.35 -22.50
C PHE A 26 5.13 -21.59 -23.24
N ASP A 27 5.95 -20.54 -23.45
CA ASP A 27 7.38 -20.63 -23.23
C ASP A 27 8.04 -19.24 -23.14
N SER A 28 9.04 -19.14 -22.26
CA SER A 28 9.95 -18.01 -22.00
C SER A 28 9.39 -16.70 -21.40
N ASP A 29 9.86 -16.44 -20.17
CA ASP A 29 9.94 -15.15 -19.48
C ASP A 29 8.65 -14.43 -19.10
N ASN A 30 8.04 -14.97 -18.04
CA ASN A 30 7.01 -14.35 -17.24
C ASN A 30 7.57 -13.17 -16.41
N LEU A 31 7.88 -12.04 -17.05
CA LEU A 31 8.25 -10.78 -16.38
C LEU A 31 6.98 -10.02 -15.93
N SER A 32 6.16 -10.62 -15.07
CA SER A 32 4.98 -9.97 -14.48
C SER A 32 4.90 -10.14 -12.97
N SER A 33 4.72 -9.00 -12.29
CA SER A 33 4.44 -8.74 -10.87
C SER A 33 5.65 -8.50 -9.95
N TRP A 34 6.09 -7.24 -9.96
CA TRP A 34 6.89 -6.61 -8.92
C TRP A 34 5.93 -6.12 -7.87
N THR A 35 6.19 -6.41 -6.59
CA THR A 35 5.15 -6.50 -5.55
C THR A 35 4.25 -5.26 -5.54
N SER A 36 3.01 -5.39 -6.05
CA SER A 36 2.04 -4.28 -6.12
C SER A 36 1.45 -3.92 -4.75
N SER A 37 2.06 -4.41 -3.67
CA SER A 37 1.57 -4.33 -2.30
C SER A 37 2.71 -4.00 -1.34
N LEU A 38 2.62 -2.84 -0.71
CA LEU A 38 3.51 -2.43 0.37
C LEU A 38 3.44 -3.41 1.56
N LEU A 39 2.28 -4.02 1.82
CA LEU A 39 2.15 -5.05 2.87
C LEU A 39 3.07 -6.25 2.57
N PHE A 40 3.04 -6.75 1.34
CA PHE A 40 3.89 -7.87 0.94
C PHE A 40 5.37 -7.53 1.06
N ALA A 41 5.77 -6.34 0.61
CA ALA A 41 7.15 -5.87 0.73
C ALA A 41 7.60 -5.76 2.19
N ILE A 42 6.77 -5.21 3.08
CA ILE A 42 7.07 -5.16 4.52
C ILE A 42 7.26 -6.56 5.08
N GLN A 43 6.37 -7.51 4.78
CA GLN A 43 6.49 -8.89 5.27
C GLN A 43 7.74 -9.60 4.74
N TYR A 44 8.10 -9.38 3.47
CA TYR A 44 9.33 -9.92 2.92
C TYR A 44 10.57 -9.26 3.54
N ALA A 45 10.55 -7.95 3.84
CA ALA A 45 11.64 -7.30 4.56
C ALA A 45 11.86 -7.93 5.95
N ILE A 46 10.79 -8.18 6.69
CA ILE A 46 10.82 -8.85 8.00
C ILE A 46 11.38 -10.27 7.87
N TYR A 47 10.91 -11.04 6.87
CA TYR A 47 11.44 -12.37 6.57
C TYR A 47 12.93 -12.35 6.24
N ARG A 48 13.40 -11.36 5.48
CA ARG A 48 14.82 -11.22 5.12
C ARG A 48 15.69 -10.97 6.35
N CYS A 49 15.23 -10.11 7.27
CA CYS A 49 15.92 -9.89 8.54
C CYS A 49 16.05 -11.19 9.34
N ASP A 50 14.98 -11.97 9.46
CA ASP A 50 15.02 -13.22 10.21
C ASP A 50 15.86 -14.31 9.54
N ARG A 51 15.59 -14.59 8.26
CA ARG A 51 16.21 -15.66 7.47
C ARG A 51 17.72 -15.48 7.33
N PHE A 52 18.18 -14.24 7.12
CA PHE A 52 19.57 -13.92 6.87
C PHE A 52 20.27 -13.24 8.05
N ARG A 53 19.61 -13.14 9.21
CA ARG A 53 20.13 -12.47 10.41
C ARG A 53 20.61 -11.04 10.12
N LEU A 54 19.89 -10.33 9.26
CA LEU A 54 20.23 -8.94 8.88
C LEU A 54 19.65 -7.97 9.91
N SER A 55 20.37 -6.88 10.16
CA SER A 55 19.82 -5.75 10.91
C SER A 55 18.64 -5.14 10.13
N PRO A 56 17.54 -4.72 10.79
CA PRO A 56 16.48 -3.96 10.13
C PRO A 56 16.97 -2.69 9.41
N SER A 57 18.10 -2.13 9.84
CA SER A 57 18.75 -0.98 9.18
C SER A 57 19.39 -1.34 7.83
N ASP A 58 19.72 -2.62 7.62
CA ASP A 58 20.35 -3.11 6.38
C ASP A 58 19.32 -3.55 5.33
N VAL A 59 18.03 -3.60 5.70
CA VAL A 59 16.95 -4.02 4.81
C VAL A 59 16.11 -2.83 4.39
N SER A 60 16.31 -2.45 3.13
CA SER A 60 15.65 -1.33 2.48
C SER A 60 14.42 -1.74 1.64
N ILE A 61 13.39 -0.91 1.66
CA ILE A 61 12.21 -0.92 0.80
C ILE A 61 12.26 0.35 -0.06
N CYS A 62 12.05 0.18 -1.36
CA CYS A 62 12.04 1.24 -2.36
C CYS A 62 10.65 1.32 -2.99
N VAL A 63 10.05 2.51 -3.02
CA VAL A 63 8.70 2.74 -3.57
C VAL A 63 8.83 3.66 -4.78
N LEU A 64 8.68 3.16 -6.00
CA LEU A 64 8.89 3.98 -7.19
C LEU A 64 7.61 4.69 -7.61
N ASP A 65 7.75 5.95 -8.02
CA ASP A 65 6.70 6.66 -8.74
C ASP A 65 6.85 6.38 -10.25
N PRO A 66 5.88 5.72 -10.91
CA PRO A 66 5.97 5.48 -12.35
C PRO A 66 5.99 6.77 -13.17
N ALA A 67 5.49 7.90 -12.63
CA ALA A 67 5.63 9.21 -13.26
C ALA A 67 7.08 9.70 -13.36
N ASP A 68 8.01 9.14 -12.57
CA ASP A 68 9.44 9.40 -12.68
C ASP A 68 10.07 8.74 -13.93
N PHE A 69 9.31 7.92 -14.66
CA PHE A 69 9.80 7.15 -15.81
C PHE A 69 9.05 7.50 -17.10
N PRO A 70 9.76 7.67 -18.23
CA PRO A 70 9.16 7.74 -19.54
C PRO A 70 8.28 6.51 -19.82
N ARG A 71 7.06 6.74 -20.29
CA ARG A 71 6.13 5.66 -20.68
C ARG A 71 6.78 4.73 -21.69
N GLY A 72 6.63 3.42 -21.47
CA GLY A 72 7.14 2.37 -22.37
C GLY A 72 8.62 2.00 -22.17
N GLN A 73 9.28 2.48 -21.11
CA GLN A 73 10.66 2.12 -20.81
C GLN A 73 10.75 0.87 -19.92
N PHE A 74 11.55 -0.11 -20.35
CA PHE A 74 11.97 -1.22 -19.52
C PHE A 74 13.33 -0.92 -18.88
N MET A 75 13.42 -1.02 -17.56
CA MET A 75 14.68 -0.93 -16.82
C MET A 75 14.94 -2.19 -16.03
N ARG A 76 16.21 -2.62 -16.01
CA ARG A 76 16.66 -3.74 -15.15
C ARG A 76 16.64 -3.30 -13.68
N ASP A 77 16.22 -4.22 -12.81
CA ASP A 77 16.02 -4.04 -11.36
C ASP A 77 17.23 -3.36 -10.73
N MET A 78 18.41 -3.93 -10.95
CA MET A 78 19.63 -3.48 -10.30
C MET A 78 20.09 -2.11 -10.80
N THR A 79 19.74 -1.75 -12.03
CA THR A 79 20.01 -0.41 -12.58
C THR A 79 19.12 0.62 -11.92
N LEU A 80 17.83 0.33 -11.83
CA LEU A 80 16.81 1.16 -11.17
C LEU A 80 17.15 1.35 -9.69
N ILE A 81 17.43 0.25 -9.00
CA ILE A 81 17.86 0.22 -7.60
C ILE A 81 19.11 1.08 -7.39
N ARG A 82 20.15 0.94 -8.22
CA ARG A 82 21.38 1.72 -8.07
C ARG A 82 21.19 3.20 -8.36
N ALA A 83 20.39 3.53 -9.36
CA ALA A 83 20.14 4.91 -9.76
C ALA A 83 19.31 5.68 -8.72
N TYR A 84 18.38 5.00 -8.03
CA TYR A 84 17.40 5.66 -7.16
C TYR A 84 17.52 5.30 -5.67
N ARG A 85 18.57 4.55 -5.28
CA ARG A 85 18.81 4.13 -3.89
C ARG A 85 18.82 5.30 -2.90
N GLU A 86 19.35 6.44 -3.31
CA GLU A 86 19.54 7.60 -2.43
C GLU A 86 18.27 8.46 -2.30
N HIS A 87 17.26 8.24 -3.13
CA HIS A 87 16.12 9.15 -3.26
C HIS A 87 14.77 8.55 -2.86
N ILE A 88 14.67 7.22 -2.77
CA ILE A 88 13.37 6.53 -2.75
C ILE A 88 13.33 5.38 -1.72
N VAL A 89 14.24 5.37 -0.75
CA VAL A 89 14.45 4.23 0.14
C VAL A 89 14.08 4.54 1.58
N THR A 90 13.27 3.68 2.19
CA THR A 90 13.12 3.56 3.65
C THR A 90 13.69 2.23 4.12
N THR A 91 14.26 2.17 5.31
CA THR A 91 14.67 0.91 5.94
C THR A 91 13.53 0.31 6.76
N LEU A 92 13.62 -0.99 7.05
CA LEU A 92 12.70 -1.62 8.00
C LEU A 92 12.86 -0.97 9.38
N ALA A 93 14.08 -0.65 9.81
CA ALA A 93 14.31 0.06 11.07
C ALA A 93 13.56 1.40 11.14
N GLN A 94 13.53 2.18 10.05
CA GLN A 94 12.79 3.44 10.00
C GLN A 94 11.28 3.22 10.11
N LEU A 95 10.74 2.21 9.43
CA LEU A 95 9.32 1.84 9.54
C LEU A 95 8.97 1.42 10.97
N GLU A 96 9.81 0.59 11.60
CA GLU A 96 9.65 0.16 12.99
C GLU A 96 9.66 1.35 13.95
N GLN A 97 10.66 2.23 13.84
CA GLN A 97 10.78 3.45 14.66
C GLN A 97 9.66 4.46 14.42
N ALA A 98 9.09 4.50 13.22
CA ALA A 98 7.98 5.38 12.89
C ALA A 98 6.64 4.87 13.42
N GLY A 99 6.54 3.60 13.83
CA GLY A 99 5.34 3.03 14.45
C GLY A 99 4.68 1.88 13.67
N LEU A 100 5.39 1.19 12.77
CA LEU A 100 4.82 0.06 12.02
C LEU A 100 4.17 -0.99 12.94
N TYR A 101 4.84 -1.36 14.04
CA TYR A 101 4.31 -2.35 14.99
C TYR A 101 3.30 -1.76 15.99
N GLU A 102 3.24 -0.43 16.13
CA GLU A 102 2.15 0.25 16.85
C GLU A 102 0.86 0.16 16.03
N LEU A 103 0.93 0.44 14.73
CA LEU A 103 -0.20 0.38 13.82
C LEU A 103 -0.64 -1.07 13.52
N TYR A 104 0.33 -1.96 13.34
CA TYR A 104 0.12 -3.36 12.98
C TYR A 104 0.99 -4.29 13.85
N PRO A 105 0.59 -4.56 15.11
CA PRO A 105 1.33 -5.45 16.01
C PRO A 105 1.52 -6.86 15.44
N GLN A 106 0.58 -7.33 14.61
CA GLN A 106 0.67 -8.63 13.96
C GLN A 106 1.88 -8.75 13.02
N CYS A 107 2.46 -7.64 12.55
CA CYS A 107 3.69 -7.69 11.75
C CYS A 107 4.91 -8.12 12.59
N ALA A 108 4.91 -7.95 13.92
CA ALA A 108 6.03 -8.34 14.79
C ALA A 108 6.07 -9.85 15.12
N ASP A 109 5.02 -10.59 14.73
CA ASP A 109 4.83 -12.00 15.06
C ASP A 109 6.00 -12.88 14.58
N ALA A 110 6.66 -13.53 15.55
CA ALA A 110 7.80 -14.40 15.29
C ALA A 110 7.45 -15.63 14.45
N HIS A 111 6.20 -16.10 14.46
CA HIS A 111 5.76 -17.25 13.66
C HIS A 111 5.69 -16.89 12.17
N GLY A 112 5.29 -15.66 11.85
CA GLY A 112 5.22 -15.14 10.47
C GLY A 112 6.59 -14.99 9.79
N LYS A 113 7.68 -14.97 10.57
CA LYS A 113 9.05 -14.76 10.08
C LYS A 113 9.61 -15.91 9.23
N LYS A 114 8.95 -17.08 9.22
CA LYS A 114 9.41 -18.27 8.49
C LYS A 114 8.80 -18.43 7.10
N GLN A 115 7.64 -17.83 6.83
CA GLN A 115 6.90 -17.99 5.57
C GLN A 115 6.14 -16.69 5.20
N TRP A 116 6.82 -15.75 4.53
CA TRP A 116 6.26 -14.42 4.28
C TRP A 116 5.01 -14.45 3.38
N THR A 117 4.95 -15.33 2.39
CA THR A 117 3.81 -15.44 1.46
C THR A 117 2.55 -15.88 2.19
N ASN A 118 2.64 -16.98 2.94
CA ASN A 118 1.54 -17.49 3.76
C ASN A 118 1.16 -16.48 4.85
N ARG A 119 2.15 -15.82 5.45
CA ARG A 119 1.88 -14.75 6.42
C ARG A 119 1.07 -13.61 5.81
N VAL A 120 1.39 -13.17 4.59
CA VAL A 120 0.60 -12.13 3.90
C VAL A 120 -0.82 -12.62 3.64
N LEU A 121 -1.02 -13.88 3.26
CA LEU A 121 -2.36 -14.46 3.09
C LEU A 121 -3.15 -14.47 4.40
N ASP A 122 -2.53 -14.90 5.50
CA ASP A 122 -3.15 -14.91 6.84
C ASP A 122 -3.53 -13.49 7.28
N LEU A 123 -2.63 -12.52 7.09
CA LEU A 123 -2.88 -11.13 7.41
C LEU A 123 -4.01 -10.56 6.56
N ARG A 124 -4.04 -10.85 5.25
CA ARG A 124 -5.14 -10.43 4.37
C ARG A 124 -6.48 -11.01 4.81
N ALA A 125 -6.52 -12.30 5.16
CA ALA A 125 -7.74 -12.94 5.66
C ALA A 125 -8.20 -12.29 6.98
N LEU A 126 -7.30 -12.18 7.95
CA LEU A 126 -7.57 -11.57 9.26
C LEU A 126 -8.02 -10.11 9.14
N TRP A 127 -7.37 -9.34 8.26
CA TRP A 127 -7.62 -7.91 8.11
C TRP A 127 -8.73 -7.57 7.11
N SER A 128 -9.28 -8.56 6.40
CA SER A 128 -10.52 -8.39 5.62
C SER A 128 -11.74 -8.33 6.53
N ILE A 129 -11.66 -8.93 7.73
CA ILE A 129 -12.68 -8.78 8.77
C ILE A 129 -12.75 -7.30 9.16
N ARG A 130 -13.94 -6.71 9.01
CA ARG A 130 -14.16 -5.27 9.27
C ARG A 130 -13.89 -4.96 10.75
N LYS A 131 -12.97 -4.03 11.00
CA LYS A 131 -12.75 -3.44 12.32
C LYS A 131 -13.92 -2.49 12.64
N PRO A 132 -14.43 -2.39 13.88
CA PRO A 132 -15.57 -1.54 14.19
C PRO A 132 -15.32 -0.04 14.02
N THR A 133 -14.11 0.46 14.30
CA THR A 133 -13.74 1.88 14.13
C THR A 133 -12.24 2.06 13.87
N THR A 134 -11.88 3.21 13.27
CA THR A 134 -10.50 3.68 13.20
C THR A 134 -10.22 4.62 14.37
N THR A 135 -9.07 4.48 15.04
CA THR A 135 -8.73 5.38 16.14
C THR A 135 -7.89 6.56 15.66
N MET A 136 -7.95 7.69 16.37
CA MET A 136 -7.12 8.86 16.09
C MET A 136 -5.62 8.51 16.13
N ALA A 137 -5.21 7.70 17.12
CA ALA A 137 -3.84 7.20 17.21
C ALA A 137 -3.41 6.39 15.97
N GLU A 138 -4.31 5.60 15.36
CA GLU A 138 -4.00 4.88 14.12
C GLU A 138 -3.79 5.86 12.95
N THR A 139 -4.61 6.90 12.81
CA THR A 139 -4.44 7.92 11.77
C THR A 139 -3.15 8.71 11.95
N GLU A 140 -2.82 9.12 13.17
CA GLU A 140 -1.59 9.83 13.50
C GLU A 140 -0.36 8.96 13.27
N THR A 141 -0.43 7.67 13.64
CA THR A 141 0.65 6.71 13.39
C THR A 141 0.87 6.50 11.89
N ALA A 142 -0.20 6.35 11.11
CA ALA A 142 -0.10 6.20 9.66
C ALA A 142 0.53 7.45 9.00
N LEU A 143 0.11 8.65 9.40
CA LEU A 143 0.69 9.90 8.91
C LEU A 143 2.14 10.07 9.34
N ARG A 144 2.49 9.67 10.56
CA ARG A 144 3.88 9.69 11.06
C ARG A 144 4.77 8.76 10.23
N ILE A 145 4.30 7.54 9.91
CA ILE A 145 5.02 6.61 9.02
C ILE A 145 5.15 7.23 7.63
N ALA A 146 4.07 7.76 7.06
CA ALA A 146 4.08 8.40 5.75
C ALA A 146 5.11 9.53 5.66
N LYS A 147 5.04 10.51 6.58
CA LYS A 147 5.90 11.69 6.61
C LYS A 147 7.38 11.34 6.84
N LYS A 148 7.68 10.35 7.69
CA LYS A 148 9.07 9.97 8.02
C LYS A 148 9.71 9.01 7.01
N CYS A 149 8.96 8.04 6.51
CA CYS A 149 9.50 6.97 5.68
C CYS A 149 9.31 7.22 4.18
N PHE A 150 8.34 8.06 3.80
CA PHE A 150 7.97 8.30 2.41
C PHE A 150 7.82 9.80 2.10
N PRO A 151 8.81 10.66 2.45
CA PRO A 151 8.67 12.13 2.38
C PRO A 151 8.50 12.68 0.96
N ARG A 152 8.78 11.86 -0.07
CA ARG A 152 8.62 12.23 -1.47
C ARG A 152 7.17 12.08 -1.97
N PHE A 153 6.34 11.35 -1.24
CA PHE A 153 4.94 11.08 -1.59
C PHE A 153 3.99 11.93 -0.75
N GLY A 154 2.77 12.12 -1.23
CA GLY A 154 1.71 12.76 -0.45
C GLY A 154 1.47 12.01 0.86
N ALA A 155 1.62 12.70 2.00
CA ALA A 155 1.54 12.05 3.31
C ALA A 155 0.16 11.43 3.57
N ALA A 156 -0.92 12.13 3.20
CA ALA A 156 -2.27 11.56 3.24
C ALA A 156 -2.41 10.31 2.37
N ASP A 157 -1.90 10.32 1.13
CA ASP A 157 -2.05 9.17 0.21
C ASP A 157 -1.27 7.95 0.73
N MET A 158 -0.04 8.14 1.22
CA MET A 158 0.71 7.05 1.85
C MET A 158 0.05 6.57 3.16
N ALA A 159 -0.55 7.47 3.94
CA ALA A 159 -1.31 7.08 5.13
C ALA A 159 -2.58 6.28 4.75
N LEU A 160 -3.27 6.66 3.67
CA LEU A 160 -4.39 5.89 3.11
C LEU A 160 -3.94 4.50 2.66
N MET A 161 -2.80 4.38 1.96
CA MET A 161 -2.22 3.08 1.59
C MET A 161 -1.93 2.21 2.81
N LEU A 162 -1.32 2.77 3.85
CA LEU A 162 -1.03 2.06 5.09
C LEU A 162 -2.30 1.64 5.82
N LEU A 163 -3.30 2.51 5.94
CA LEU A 163 -4.58 2.21 6.60
C LEU A 163 -5.40 1.19 5.80
N ALA A 164 -5.26 1.19 4.47
CA ALA A 164 -5.88 0.23 3.56
C ALA A 164 -5.36 -1.20 3.71
N PHE A 165 -4.40 -1.49 4.60
CA PHE A 165 -4.07 -2.87 4.93
C PHE A 165 -5.19 -3.58 5.71
N ARG A 166 -5.99 -2.84 6.50
CA ARG A 166 -7.12 -3.38 7.28
C ARG A 166 -8.45 -2.78 6.90
N ASN A 167 -9.48 -3.62 6.83
CA ASN A 167 -10.82 -3.21 6.44
C ASN A 167 -11.40 -2.35 7.57
N ARG A 168 -11.71 -1.10 7.22
CA ARG A 168 -12.08 -0.03 8.14
C ARG A 168 -13.37 0.62 7.63
N PRO A 169 -14.30 0.99 8.52
CA PRO A 169 -15.52 1.64 8.14
C PRO A 169 -15.22 3.06 7.68
N LEU A 170 -15.92 3.47 6.63
CA LEU A 170 -15.80 4.80 6.06
C LEU A 170 -16.95 5.66 6.55
N LYS A 171 -16.69 6.96 6.76
CA LYS A 171 -17.73 7.92 7.15
C LYS A 171 -18.75 8.04 6.02
N GLY A 172 -20.04 7.95 6.36
CA GLY A 172 -21.14 8.01 5.39
C GLY A 172 -21.38 6.72 4.58
N ALA A 173 -20.64 5.64 4.82
CA ALA A 173 -20.97 4.33 4.26
C ALA A 173 -22.06 3.66 5.14
N GLY A 174 -23.09 3.10 4.52
CA GLY A 174 -24.14 2.35 5.24
C GLY A 174 -23.59 1.13 5.99
N LEU A 175 -24.31 0.64 7.00
CA LEU A 175 -23.94 -0.56 7.78
C LEU A 175 -23.70 -1.80 6.89
N GLU A 176 -24.43 -1.91 5.78
CA GLU A 176 -24.32 -2.96 4.75
C GLU A 176 -23.42 -2.58 3.58
N ASP A 177 -22.99 -1.33 3.52
CA ASP A 177 -22.09 -0.83 2.49
C ASP A 177 -20.69 -1.29 2.88
N SER A 178 -20.32 -2.51 2.50
CA SER A 178 -18.93 -2.72 2.10
C SER A 178 -18.67 -1.67 1.05
N GLY A 179 -18.01 -0.56 1.42
CA GLY A 179 -17.67 0.57 0.55
C GLY A 179 -16.78 0.21 -0.65
N PHE A 180 -16.85 -1.04 -1.08
CA PHE A 180 -16.40 -1.62 -2.32
C PHE A 180 -17.69 -2.24 -2.87
N ALA A 181 -18.42 -1.48 -3.69
CA ALA A 181 -19.40 -2.09 -4.57
C ALA A 181 -18.71 -3.30 -5.21
N GLU A 182 -19.33 -4.47 -5.13
CA GLU A 182 -18.92 -5.65 -5.87
C GLU A 182 -19.15 -5.38 -7.37
N ASP A 183 -18.38 -4.44 -7.92
CA ASP A 183 -18.14 -4.42 -9.34
C ASP A 183 -17.23 -5.63 -9.57
N HIS A 184 -17.85 -6.76 -9.92
CA HIS A 184 -17.18 -8.05 -10.13
C HIS A 184 -16.04 -7.97 -11.18
N ALA A 185 -15.90 -6.84 -11.89
CA ALA A 185 -14.77 -6.50 -12.74
C ALA A 185 -13.57 -5.88 -11.98
N ALA A 186 -13.79 -5.10 -10.91
CA ALA A 186 -12.73 -4.41 -10.16
C ALA A 186 -12.05 -5.33 -9.11
N SER A 187 -12.76 -6.35 -8.62
CA SER A 187 -12.15 -7.38 -7.76
C SER A 187 -11.13 -8.27 -8.48
N GLN A 188 -10.98 -8.10 -9.79
CA GLN A 188 -10.26 -9.02 -10.67
C GLN A 188 -8.76 -8.71 -10.84
N TYR A 189 -8.25 -7.58 -10.32
CA TYR A 189 -6.93 -7.06 -10.74
C TYR A 189 -5.88 -6.79 -9.65
N GLY A 190 -6.02 -7.30 -8.41
CA GLY A 190 -4.92 -7.18 -7.45
C GLY A 190 -5.21 -7.55 -6.00
N PRO A 191 -4.22 -7.39 -5.11
CA PRO A 191 -4.38 -7.63 -3.68
C PRO A 191 -5.49 -6.79 -3.04
N VAL A 192 -6.22 -7.36 -2.07
CA VAL A 192 -7.38 -6.71 -1.44
C VAL A 192 -7.07 -5.34 -0.83
N GLU A 193 -5.89 -5.17 -0.24
CA GLU A 193 -5.43 -3.88 0.30
C GLU A 193 -5.24 -2.80 -0.78
N VAL A 194 -4.84 -3.19 -1.99
CA VAL A 194 -4.64 -2.28 -3.13
C VAL A 194 -5.98 -1.79 -3.67
N ASN A 195 -6.96 -2.71 -3.76
CA ASN A 195 -8.31 -2.34 -4.18
C ASN A 195 -8.95 -1.36 -3.19
N ARG A 196 -8.74 -1.58 -1.88
CA ARG A 196 -9.20 -0.67 -0.83
C ARG A 196 -8.54 0.70 -0.94
N TYR A 197 -7.22 0.73 -1.16
CA TYR A 197 -6.49 1.98 -1.37
C TYR A 197 -7.02 2.77 -2.59
N ARG A 198 -7.28 2.11 -3.72
CA ARG A 198 -7.84 2.76 -4.92
C ARG A 198 -9.18 3.44 -4.63
N ALA A 199 -10.10 2.74 -3.96
CA ALA A 199 -11.38 3.32 -3.58
C ALA A 199 -11.22 4.51 -2.63
N LEU A 200 -10.27 4.44 -1.68
CA LEU A 200 -9.95 5.54 -0.77
C LEU A 200 -9.42 6.77 -1.52
N LEU A 201 -8.63 6.59 -2.58
CA LEU A 201 -8.14 7.71 -3.38
C LEU A 201 -9.25 8.40 -4.16
N VAL A 202 -10.18 7.65 -4.76
CA VAL A 202 -11.37 8.24 -5.42
C VAL A 202 -12.16 9.08 -4.42
N LYS A 203 -12.45 8.53 -3.23
CA LYS A 203 -13.14 9.25 -2.17
C LYS A 203 -12.36 10.49 -1.69
N ALA A 204 -11.04 10.38 -1.57
CA ALA A 204 -10.20 11.51 -1.20
C ALA A 204 -10.25 12.64 -2.24
N GLU A 205 -10.25 12.31 -3.52
CA GLU A 205 -10.39 13.28 -4.61
C GLU A 205 -11.75 13.98 -4.60
N GLU A 206 -12.84 13.25 -4.33
CA GLU A 206 -14.18 13.82 -4.18
C GLU A 206 -14.21 14.84 -3.03
N ILE A 207 -13.71 14.45 -1.85
CA ILE A 207 -13.65 15.34 -0.68
C ILE A 207 -12.78 16.57 -0.96
N ARG A 208 -11.66 16.41 -1.67
CA ARG A 208 -10.78 17.53 -2.06
C ARG A 208 -11.49 18.51 -3.01
N LYS A 209 -12.33 18.02 -3.93
CA LYS A 209 -13.12 18.87 -4.84
C LYS A 209 -14.19 19.66 -4.11
N ASP A 210 -14.86 19.05 -3.15
CA ASP A 210 -15.97 19.69 -2.41
C ASP A 210 -15.51 20.83 -1.49
N ASP A 211 -14.26 20.77 -0.99
CA ASP A 211 -13.77 21.69 0.05
C ASP A 211 -12.61 22.59 -0.42
N ASN A 212 -12.49 22.82 -1.73
CA ASN A 212 -11.41 23.60 -2.38
C ASN A 212 -9.98 23.19 -1.98
N GLY A 213 -9.78 21.95 -1.50
CA GLY A 213 -8.48 21.40 -1.13
C GLY A 213 -7.78 22.02 0.09
N LEU A 214 -8.50 22.72 0.98
CA LEU A 214 -7.87 23.55 2.03
C LEU A 214 -7.61 22.87 3.38
N PHE A 215 -7.91 21.59 3.54
CA PHE A 215 -7.82 20.89 4.83
C PHE A 215 -6.47 20.16 5.01
N SER A 216 -6.09 19.92 6.27
CA SER A 216 -4.86 19.18 6.59
C SER A 216 -4.94 17.69 6.23
N ASP A 217 -3.80 17.00 6.13
CA ASP A 217 -3.79 15.54 5.91
C ASP A 217 -4.60 14.79 6.98
N GLU A 218 -4.52 15.26 8.22
CA GLU A 218 -5.26 14.74 9.37
C GLU A 218 -6.79 14.91 9.18
N ASP A 219 -7.22 16.08 8.72
CA ASP A 219 -8.64 16.36 8.46
C ASP A 219 -9.19 15.50 7.30
N LEU A 220 -8.38 15.25 6.27
CA LEU A 220 -8.76 14.35 5.17
C LEU A 220 -9.07 12.95 5.69
N LEU A 221 -8.17 12.39 6.51
CA LEU A 221 -8.36 11.05 7.06
C LEU A 221 -9.62 10.98 7.95
N ARG A 222 -9.89 12.03 8.74
CA ARG A 222 -11.12 12.15 9.56
C ARG A 222 -12.40 12.28 8.75
N LYS A 223 -12.34 12.90 7.57
CA LYS A 223 -13.49 12.96 6.65
C LYS A 223 -13.74 11.62 5.95
N ILE A 224 -12.70 10.81 5.76
CA ILE A 224 -12.78 9.51 5.07
C ILE A 224 -13.25 8.39 6.01
N TYR A 225 -12.62 8.24 7.18
CA TYR A 225 -12.86 7.12 8.09
C TYR A 225 -13.89 7.45 9.17
N LEU A 226 -14.65 6.44 9.59
CA LEU A 226 -15.43 6.52 10.82
C LEU A 226 -14.47 6.36 12.01
N CYS A 227 -14.36 7.40 12.83
CA CYS A 227 -13.45 7.46 13.96
C CYS A 227 -14.17 7.15 15.27
N ALA A 228 -13.48 6.55 16.25
CA ALA A 228 -14.06 6.17 17.55
C ALA A 228 -14.59 7.34 18.40
N GLU A 229 -14.32 8.60 18.02
CA GLU A 229 -14.90 9.80 18.64
C GLU A 229 -16.28 10.17 18.07
N ASP A 230 -16.73 9.49 17.00
CA ASP A 230 -18.02 9.71 16.34
C ASP A 230 -19.12 8.70 16.83
N GLU A 231 -18.86 7.90 17.86
CA GLU A 231 -19.83 6.99 18.53
C GLU A 231 -20.33 7.56 19.87
#